data_AF-A0A940ENJ3-F1
#
_entry.id   AF-A0A940ENJ3-F1
#
_cell.length_a   1.000
_cell.length_b   1.000
_cell.length_c   1.000
_cell.angle_alpha   90.00
_cell.angle_beta   90.00
_cell.angle_gamma   90.00
#
_symmetry.space_group_name_H-M   'P 1'
#
loop_
_entity.id
_entity.type
_entity.pdbx_description
1 polymer ?
#
loop_
_entity_poly.entity_id
_entity_poly.type
_entity_poly.pdbx_seq_one_letter_code
_entity_poly.pdbx_strand_id
1 'polypeptide(L)'
;MNDLRQEPNDLLAYWTRYDWRESFFAPGISILQALTAAGRTASGAGSTRESAFRRCLGETAELHALQELDAQIDTSMVGIAAHIDAGKAQVYAMLEAFERFAAHEWWYGRRAATQIPETWLQQIGLTSHLLQARHGAALKRRTAWWRIKTDADCPHVMICRSMSPEGQNLILGFGAAACPARAARKALREAFLMEMNLMELLAARNSGVSDPLRVVGEKIATYGRRCPALLPPGADWAPSWHEAAEISIDGARNWFGGEAELRDITPQGGPINVWICRPILAHHDDDAGTGLPYL
;
A
#
# COMPACT_ATOMS: atom_id res chain seq x y z
N MET A 1 -26.23 30.01 11.07
CA MET A 1 -25.12 29.93 10.09
C MET A 1 -25.15 28.52 9.55
N ASN A 2 -25.44 28.36 8.26
CA ASN A 2 -25.58 27.04 7.63
C ASN A 2 -24.20 26.36 7.60
N ASP A 3 -24.07 25.33 8.42
CA ASP A 3 -22.97 24.38 8.40
C ASP A 3 -23.14 23.52 7.14
N LEU A 4 -22.68 24.03 6.00
CA LEU A 4 -22.58 23.25 4.77
C LEU A 4 -21.57 22.14 5.07
N ARG A 5 -22.07 20.97 5.47
CA ARG A 5 -21.25 19.76 5.59
C ARG A 5 -20.54 19.58 4.27
N GLN A 6 -19.24 19.76 4.29
CA GLN A 6 -18.41 19.49 3.14
C GLN A 6 -18.52 18.00 2.80
N GLU A 7 -18.64 17.70 1.51
CA GLU A 7 -18.73 16.34 1.03
C GLU A 7 -17.35 15.84 0.60
N PRO A 8 -17.08 14.53 0.65
CA PRO A 8 -15.81 13.98 0.15
C PRO A 8 -15.47 14.41 -1.29
N ASN A 9 -16.47 14.76 -2.10
CA ASN A 9 -16.30 15.27 -3.45
C ASN A 9 -15.70 16.67 -3.51
N ASP A 10 -15.73 17.46 -2.43
CA ASP A 10 -15.08 18.78 -2.38
C ASP A 10 -13.56 18.64 -2.54
N LEU A 11 -13.00 17.45 -2.30
CA LEU A 11 -11.59 17.16 -2.54
C LEU A 11 -11.19 17.24 -4.03
N LEU A 12 -12.15 17.19 -4.95
CA LEU A 12 -11.89 17.38 -6.38
C LEU A 12 -11.27 18.74 -6.68
N ALA A 13 -11.56 19.76 -5.86
CA ALA A 13 -10.99 21.09 -6.02
C ALA A 13 -9.46 21.11 -5.86
N TYR A 14 -8.87 20.09 -5.21
CA TYR A 14 -7.41 19.97 -5.06
C TYR A 14 -6.73 19.34 -6.29
N TRP A 15 -7.50 18.86 -7.28
CA TRP A 15 -6.96 18.23 -8.48
C TRP A 15 -6.77 19.23 -9.62
N THR A 16 -5.59 19.23 -10.22
CA THR A 16 -5.28 20.02 -11.42
C THR A 16 -5.58 19.24 -12.70
N ARG A 17 -5.41 17.92 -12.65
CA ARG A 17 -5.78 16.95 -13.70
C ARG A 17 -6.05 15.59 -13.08
N TYR A 18 -6.84 14.77 -13.76
CA TYR A 18 -7.03 13.37 -13.40
C TYR A 18 -7.23 12.52 -14.65
N ASP A 19 -6.78 11.27 -14.58
CA ASP A 19 -6.80 10.34 -15.70
C ASP A 19 -7.24 8.95 -15.24
N TRP A 20 -8.20 8.37 -15.95
CA TRP A 20 -8.51 6.94 -15.84
C TRP A 20 -7.44 6.16 -16.58
N ARG A 21 -6.67 5.35 -15.85
CA ARG A 21 -5.54 4.60 -16.37
C ARG A 21 -5.99 3.20 -16.78
N GLU A 22 -5.60 2.79 -17.98
CA GLU A 22 -5.76 1.42 -18.44
C GLU A 22 -4.52 0.61 -18.12
N SER A 23 -4.70 -0.55 -17.48
CA SER A 23 -3.60 -1.46 -17.18
C SER A 23 -3.48 -2.54 -18.24
N PHE A 24 -2.35 -2.64 -18.92
CA PHE A 24 -2.10 -3.77 -19.83
C PHE A 24 -1.70 -5.07 -19.10
N PHE A 25 -1.50 -5.00 -17.78
CA PHE A 25 -1.27 -6.15 -16.90
C PHE A 25 -2.54 -6.66 -16.21
N ALA A 26 -3.51 -5.78 -15.96
CA ALA A 26 -4.76 -6.05 -15.27
C ALA A 26 -5.93 -5.19 -15.79
N PRO A 27 -6.42 -5.42 -17.03
CA PRO A 27 -7.45 -4.59 -17.65
C PRO A 27 -8.80 -4.57 -16.92
N GLY A 28 -9.07 -5.59 -16.09
CA GLY A 28 -10.29 -5.68 -15.29
C GLY A 28 -10.31 -4.77 -14.05
N ILE A 29 -9.25 -3.99 -13.81
CA ILE A 29 -9.15 -3.06 -12.68
C ILE A 29 -9.31 -1.62 -13.17
N SER A 30 -10.19 -0.87 -12.52
CA SER A 30 -10.29 0.57 -12.69
C SER A 30 -9.21 1.25 -11.86
N ILE A 31 -8.38 2.08 -12.50
CA ILE A 31 -7.34 2.87 -11.84
C ILE A 31 -7.55 4.34 -12.18
N LEU A 32 -7.56 5.20 -11.17
CA LEU A 32 -7.60 6.65 -11.28
C LEU A 32 -6.32 7.23 -10.71
N GLN A 33 -5.70 8.17 -11.41
CA GLN A 33 -4.61 8.99 -10.90
C GLN A 33 -5.00 10.46 -11.02
N ALA A 34 -4.78 11.23 -9.96
CA ALA A 34 -5.04 12.66 -9.93
C ALA A 34 -3.77 13.42 -9.51
N LEU A 35 -3.42 14.46 -10.26
CA LEU A 35 -2.33 15.37 -9.90
C LEU A 35 -2.89 16.48 -9.00
N THR A 36 -2.38 16.57 -7.79
CA THR A 36 -2.73 17.63 -6.84
C THR A 36 -2.06 18.96 -7.22
N ALA A 37 -2.61 20.08 -6.74
CA ALA A 37 -2.04 21.41 -6.95
C ALA A 37 -0.57 21.55 -6.50
N ALA A 38 -0.15 20.81 -5.46
CA ALA A 38 1.25 20.81 -5.02
C ALA A 38 2.14 19.79 -5.76
N GLY A 39 1.69 19.27 -6.90
CA GLY A 39 2.51 18.41 -7.76
C GLY A 39 2.65 16.95 -7.29
N ARG A 40 1.90 16.52 -6.27
CA ARG A 40 1.85 15.12 -5.82
C ARG A 40 0.72 14.36 -6.53
N THR A 41 0.89 13.06 -6.74
CA THR A 41 -0.13 12.21 -7.38
C THR A 41 -0.90 11.43 -6.31
N ALA A 42 -2.23 11.55 -6.29
CA ALA A 42 -3.12 10.66 -5.58
C ALA A 42 -3.59 9.54 -6.52
N SER A 43 -3.72 8.31 -6.03
CA SER A 43 -4.11 7.17 -6.84
C SER A 43 -5.24 6.36 -6.20
N GLY A 44 -6.00 5.66 -7.02
CA GLY A 44 -7.03 4.76 -6.54
C GLY A 44 -7.23 3.62 -7.51
N ALA A 45 -7.14 2.38 -7.02
CA ALA A 45 -7.42 1.18 -7.80
C ALA A 45 -8.61 0.43 -7.21
N GLY A 46 -9.47 -0.14 -8.04
CA GLY A 46 -10.64 -0.91 -7.60
C GLY A 46 -11.30 -1.73 -8.71
N SER A 47 -12.18 -2.66 -8.34
CA SER A 47 -12.94 -3.45 -9.33
C SER A 47 -14.03 -2.64 -10.05
N THR A 48 -14.33 -1.44 -9.55
CA THR A 48 -15.26 -0.48 -10.16
C THR A 48 -14.65 0.91 -10.15
N ARG A 49 -15.08 1.77 -11.10
CA ARG A 49 -14.70 3.19 -11.13
C ARG A 49 -15.04 3.89 -9.81
N GLU A 50 -16.21 3.64 -9.25
CA GLU A 50 -16.61 4.24 -7.97
C GLU A 50 -15.66 3.88 -6.82
N SER A 51 -15.26 2.61 -6.71
CA SER A 51 -14.33 2.18 -5.66
C SER A 51 -12.93 2.76 -5.84
N ALA A 52 -12.46 2.89 -7.09
CA ALA A 52 -11.20 3.54 -7.42
C ALA A 52 -11.24 5.04 -7.11
N PHE A 53 -12.33 5.71 -7.48
CA PHE A 53 -12.57 7.13 -7.23
C PHE A 53 -12.55 7.46 -5.74
N ARG A 54 -13.32 6.74 -4.92
CA ARG A 54 -13.35 6.96 -3.46
C ARG A 54 -11.97 6.77 -2.80
N ARG A 55 -11.16 5.83 -3.30
CA ARG A 55 -9.78 5.63 -2.81
C ARG A 55 -8.86 6.77 -3.21
N CYS A 56 -8.97 7.25 -4.44
CA CYS A 56 -8.21 8.40 -4.92
C CYS A 56 -8.55 9.68 -4.13
N LEU A 57 -9.82 9.88 -3.76
CA LEU A 57 -10.22 10.96 -2.85
C LEU A 57 -9.60 10.79 -1.45
N GLY A 58 -9.60 9.58 -0.89
CA GLY A 58 -8.92 9.29 0.38
C GLY A 58 -7.46 9.71 0.37
N GLU A 59 -6.69 9.24 -0.60
CA GLU A 59 -5.27 9.60 -0.76
C GLU A 59 -5.11 11.12 -0.99
N THR A 60 -6.05 11.76 -1.70
CA THR A 60 -6.03 13.23 -1.89
C THR A 60 -6.12 13.97 -0.55
N ALA A 61 -7.00 13.55 0.35
CA ALA A 61 -7.11 14.17 1.67
C ALA A 61 -5.84 13.95 2.49
N GLU A 62 -5.23 12.77 2.42
CA GLU A 62 -3.97 12.45 3.09
C GLU A 62 -2.83 13.34 2.58
N LEU A 63 -2.73 13.53 1.26
CA LEU A 63 -1.74 14.41 0.65
C LEU A 63 -1.95 15.89 1.02
N HIS A 64 -3.21 16.34 1.05
CA HIS A 64 -3.55 17.71 1.43
C HIS A 64 -3.23 17.98 2.90
N ALA A 65 -3.62 17.07 3.80
CA ALA A 65 -3.27 17.14 5.22
C ALA A 65 -1.76 17.19 5.44
N LEU A 66 -0.99 16.35 4.73
CA LEU A 66 0.46 16.38 4.80
C LEU A 66 1.08 17.70 4.33
N GLN A 67 0.48 18.39 3.37
CA GLN A 67 0.99 19.68 2.87
C GLN A 67 0.82 20.80 3.88
N GLU A 68 -0.21 20.73 4.74
CA GLU A 68 -0.44 21.73 5.79
C GLU A 68 0.41 21.49 7.05
N LEU A 69 1.06 20.33 7.16
CA LEU A 69 2.00 20.08 8.24
C LEU A 69 3.33 20.80 7.94
N ASP A 70 3.65 21.83 8.73
CA ASP A 70 4.89 22.62 8.64
C ASP A 70 6.18 21.79 8.84
N ALA A 71 6.07 20.54 9.30
CA ALA A 71 7.21 19.65 9.51
C ALA A 71 7.41 18.71 8.30
N GLN A 72 8.64 18.62 7.80
CA GLN A 72 9.04 17.50 6.93
C GLN A 72 9.00 16.20 7.74
N ILE A 73 7.84 15.53 7.73
CA ILE A 73 7.68 14.22 8.33
C ILE A 73 8.29 13.21 7.36
N ASP A 74 9.27 12.44 7.85
CA ASP A 74 9.71 11.26 7.12
C ASP A 74 8.55 10.26 7.03
N THR A 75 8.02 10.10 5.83
CA THR A 75 6.88 9.21 5.59
C THR A 75 7.25 7.74 5.50
N SER A 76 8.55 7.38 5.59
CA SER A 76 9.03 6.00 5.41
C SER A 76 8.38 5.00 6.37
N MET A 77 8.05 5.44 7.59
CA MET A 77 7.55 4.59 8.69
C MET A 77 6.27 5.11 9.35
N VAL A 78 5.65 6.17 8.81
CA VAL A 78 4.38 6.70 9.33
C VAL A 78 3.20 6.17 8.53
N GLY A 79 2.08 5.90 9.20
CA GLY A 79 0.82 5.59 8.54
C GLY A 79 -0.08 6.80 8.53
N ILE A 80 -0.74 7.06 7.39
CA ILE A 80 -1.64 8.19 7.23
C ILE A 80 -2.90 7.65 6.60
N ALA A 81 -4.07 8.00 7.13
CA ALA A 81 -5.31 7.51 6.56
C ALA A 81 -6.43 8.54 6.66
N ALA A 82 -7.19 8.63 5.58
CA ALA A 82 -8.41 9.42 5.55
C ALA A 82 -9.68 8.57 5.60
N HIS A 83 -10.67 9.02 6.37
CA HIS A 83 -12.01 8.42 6.38
C HIS A 83 -13.07 9.40 6.91
N ILE A 84 -14.31 9.27 6.42
CA ILE A 84 -15.48 10.00 6.95
C ILE A 84 -15.80 9.70 8.43
N ASP A 85 -15.14 8.71 9.01
CA ASP A 85 -15.33 8.21 10.37
C ASP A 85 -13.95 8.26 11.02
N ALA A 86 -13.81 9.12 12.04
CA ALA A 86 -12.54 9.37 12.68
C ALA A 86 -11.93 8.10 13.30
N GLY A 87 -12.75 7.23 13.90
CA GLY A 87 -12.27 5.97 14.48
C GLY A 87 -11.70 5.03 13.40
N LYS A 88 -12.31 5.00 12.21
CA LYS A 88 -11.76 4.25 11.08
C LYS A 88 -10.48 4.86 10.53
N ALA A 89 -10.39 6.19 10.45
CA ALA A 89 -9.16 6.87 10.02
C ALA A 89 -8.00 6.54 10.98
N GLN A 90 -8.24 6.61 12.30
CA GLN A 90 -7.27 6.20 13.32
C GLN A 90 -6.78 4.75 13.11
N VAL A 91 -7.72 3.81 13.00
CA VAL A 91 -7.39 2.39 12.80
C VAL A 91 -6.59 2.16 11.52
N TYR A 92 -6.94 2.84 10.42
CA TYR A 92 -6.23 2.70 9.16
C TYR A 92 -4.83 3.32 9.20
N ALA A 93 -4.65 4.46 9.86
CA ALA A 93 -3.33 5.06 10.08
C ALA A 93 -2.43 4.13 10.89
N MET A 94 -2.94 3.52 11.97
CA MET A 94 -2.19 2.54 12.77
C MET A 94 -1.82 1.29 11.97
N LEU A 95 -2.75 0.77 11.17
CA LEU A 95 -2.49 -0.39 10.30
C LEU A 95 -1.43 -0.09 9.24
N GLU A 96 -1.45 1.10 8.62
CA GLU A 96 -0.45 1.48 7.64
C GLU A 96 0.93 1.69 8.29
N ALA A 97 0.99 2.32 9.46
CA ALA A 97 2.25 2.47 10.20
C ALA A 97 2.85 1.08 10.51
N PHE A 98 2.02 0.13 10.94
CA PHE A 98 2.46 -1.23 11.21
C PHE A 98 2.83 -2.01 9.95
N GLU A 99 2.12 -1.80 8.85
CA GLU A 99 2.51 -2.31 7.53
C GLU A 99 3.93 -1.88 7.20
N ARG A 100 4.20 -0.58 7.35
CA ARG A 100 5.50 -0.01 7.03
C ARG A 100 6.60 -0.53 7.94
N PHE A 101 6.31 -0.62 9.23
CA PHE A 101 7.23 -1.20 10.21
C PHE A 101 7.57 -2.66 9.89
N ALA A 102 6.58 -3.52 9.70
CA ALA A 102 6.80 -4.94 9.43
C ALA A 102 7.50 -5.18 8.09
N ALA A 103 7.14 -4.43 7.04
CA ALA A 103 7.79 -4.50 5.74
C ALA A 103 9.24 -4.02 5.80
N HIS A 104 9.54 -3.00 6.61
CA HIS A 104 10.91 -2.57 6.88
C HIS A 104 11.72 -3.67 7.57
N GLU A 105 11.21 -4.23 8.67
CA GLU A 105 11.86 -5.33 9.38
C GLU A 105 12.11 -6.55 8.49
N TRP A 106 11.15 -6.90 7.63
CA TRP A 106 11.31 -7.96 6.65
C TRP A 106 12.38 -7.65 5.61
N TRP A 107 12.40 -6.43 5.09
CA TRP A 107 13.33 -6.00 4.06
C TRP A 107 14.80 -6.09 4.49
N TYR A 108 15.06 -5.78 5.76
CA TYR A 108 16.38 -5.90 6.39
C TYR A 108 16.68 -7.31 6.94
N GLY A 109 15.80 -8.29 6.70
CA GLY A 109 15.98 -9.68 7.11
C GLY A 109 15.76 -9.95 8.60
N ARG A 110 15.25 -8.97 9.36
CA ARG A 110 14.93 -9.09 10.79
C ARG A 110 13.62 -9.86 11.02
N ARG A 111 12.72 -9.88 10.03
CA ARG A 111 11.52 -10.73 10.03
C ARG A 111 11.48 -11.62 8.79
N ALA A 112 11.15 -12.89 8.99
CA ALA A 112 10.91 -13.82 7.90
C ALA A 112 9.51 -13.63 7.30
N ALA A 113 9.34 -14.08 6.06
CA ALA A 113 8.03 -14.19 5.41
C ALA A 113 7.73 -15.64 5.04
N THR A 114 6.47 -16.04 5.14
CA THR A 114 5.99 -17.38 4.77
C THR A 114 5.08 -17.28 3.55
N GLN A 115 5.31 -18.12 2.54
CA GLN A 115 4.47 -18.14 1.35
C GLN A 115 3.04 -18.59 1.69
N ILE A 116 2.05 -17.93 1.11
CA ILE A 116 0.65 -18.28 1.28
C ILE A 116 0.27 -19.40 0.31
N PRO A 117 -0.35 -20.51 0.77
CA PRO A 117 -0.81 -21.58 -0.11
C PRO A 117 -1.87 -21.14 -1.11
N GLU A 118 -1.79 -21.66 -2.33
CA GLU A 118 -2.77 -21.35 -3.38
C GLU A 118 -4.18 -21.81 -3.01
N THR A 119 -4.31 -22.95 -2.33
CA THR A 119 -5.59 -23.47 -1.85
C THR A 119 -6.32 -22.48 -0.94
N TRP A 120 -5.60 -21.77 -0.07
CA TRP A 120 -6.19 -20.73 0.77
C TRP A 120 -6.60 -19.51 -0.05
N LEU A 121 -5.77 -19.06 -1.00
CA LEU A 121 -6.09 -17.95 -1.89
C LEU A 121 -7.36 -18.22 -2.71
N GLN A 122 -7.57 -19.47 -3.13
CA GLN A 122 -8.79 -19.92 -3.79
C GLN A 122 -9.99 -19.87 -2.84
N GLN A 123 -9.87 -20.39 -1.62
CA GLN A 123 -10.93 -20.38 -0.61
C GLN A 123 -11.44 -18.98 -0.27
N ILE A 124 -10.55 -17.98 -0.16
CA ILE A 124 -10.94 -16.58 0.11
C ILE A 124 -11.38 -15.81 -1.15
N GLY A 125 -11.45 -16.48 -2.31
CA GLY A 125 -11.85 -15.93 -3.60
C GLY A 125 -10.82 -15.01 -4.26
N LEU A 126 -9.59 -14.94 -3.75
CA LEU A 126 -8.56 -14.03 -4.26
C LEU A 126 -8.02 -14.49 -5.62
N THR A 127 -7.91 -15.80 -5.84
CA THR A 127 -7.50 -16.36 -7.14
C THR A 127 -8.47 -15.98 -8.25
N SER A 128 -9.78 -16.14 -8.04
CA SER A 128 -10.80 -15.75 -9.02
C SER A 128 -10.80 -14.25 -9.29
N HIS A 129 -10.62 -13.44 -8.24
CA HIS A 129 -10.50 -11.99 -8.38
C HIS A 129 -9.27 -11.59 -9.21
N LEU A 130 -8.11 -12.21 -8.98
CA LEU A 130 -6.91 -11.99 -9.77
C LEU A 130 -7.10 -12.39 -11.23
N LEU A 131 -7.72 -13.54 -11.49
CA LEU A 131 -7.99 -14.01 -12.85
C LEU A 131 -8.90 -13.04 -13.61
N GLN A 132 -9.95 -12.55 -12.95
CA GLN A 132 -10.83 -11.53 -13.53
C GLN A 132 -10.08 -10.22 -13.80
N ALA A 133 -9.27 -9.75 -12.84
CA ALA A 133 -8.47 -8.55 -12.98
C ALA A 133 -7.52 -8.63 -14.18
N ARG A 134 -6.89 -9.79 -14.42
CA ARG A 134 -5.94 -10.03 -15.52
C ARG A 134 -6.57 -10.56 -16.81
N HIS A 135 -7.90 -10.71 -16.86
CA HIS A 135 -8.58 -11.16 -18.07
C HIS A 135 -8.32 -10.16 -19.21
N GLY A 136 -7.92 -10.67 -20.38
CA GLY A 136 -7.55 -9.83 -21.52
C GLY A 136 -6.19 -9.12 -21.40
N ALA A 137 -5.39 -9.33 -20.35
CA ALA A 137 -4.09 -8.67 -20.19
C ALA A 137 -3.15 -8.96 -21.38
N ALA A 138 -2.60 -7.90 -21.96
CA ALA A 138 -1.65 -7.97 -23.07
C ALA A 138 -0.30 -8.53 -22.62
N LEU A 139 0.15 -8.18 -21.42
CA LEU A 139 1.35 -8.74 -20.80
C LEU A 139 0.99 -9.57 -19.57
N LYS A 140 1.39 -10.84 -19.57
CA LYS A 140 1.12 -11.76 -18.46
C LYS A 140 2.07 -11.51 -17.30
N ARG A 141 1.59 -11.77 -16.08
CA ARG A 141 2.39 -11.68 -14.85
C ARG A 141 2.10 -12.86 -13.94
N ARG A 142 3.14 -13.37 -13.28
CA ARG A 142 3.04 -14.34 -12.19
C ARG A 142 2.84 -13.58 -10.89
N THR A 143 1.75 -13.86 -10.19
CA THR A 143 1.39 -13.21 -8.91
C THR A 143 1.38 -14.25 -7.79
N ALA A 144 1.98 -13.95 -6.65
CA ALA A 144 2.00 -14.83 -5.48
C ALA A 144 2.05 -14.01 -4.18
N TRP A 145 1.71 -14.62 -3.05
CA TRP A 145 1.60 -13.94 -1.76
C TRP A 145 2.50 -14.55 -0.69
N TRP A 146 2.98 -13.70 0.21
CA TRP A 146 3.65 -14.06 1.44
C TRP A 146 3.03 -13.29 2.60
N ARG A 147 3.10 -13.85 3.80
CA ARG A 147 2.82 -13.15 5.06
C ARG A 147 4.13 -12.87 5.78
N ILE A 148 4.34 -11.65 6.23
CA ILE A 148 5.44 -11.32 7.15
C ILE A 148 5.09 -11.88 8.53
N LYS A 149 6.03 -12.59 9.16
CA LYS A 149 5.83 -13.15 10.50
C LYS A 149 5.69 -12.01 11.52
N THR A 150 4.57 -12.01 12.21
CA THR A 150 4.18 -11.05 13.25
C THR A 150 3.68 -11.83 14.47
N ASP A 151 3.73 -11.21 15.64
CA ASP A 151 3.23 -11.81 16.87
C ASP A 151 1.71 -12.02 16.81
N ALA A 152 1.15 -12.87 17.68
CA ALA A 152 -0.25 -13.28 17.61
C ALA A 152 -1.23 -12.11 17.71
N ASP A 153 -0.90 -11.10 18.53
CA ASP A 153 -1.74 -9.93 18.78
C ASP A 153 -1.51 -8.78 17.78
N CYS A 154 -0.62 -9.01 16.80
CA CYS A 154 -0.34 -8.05 15.75
C CYS A 154 -1.24 -8.28 14.52
N PRO A 155 -1.54 -7.22 13.74
CA PRO A 155 -2.19 -7.35 12.46
C PRO A 155 -1.43 -8.27 11.50
N HIS A 156 -2.14 -8.79 10.49
CA HIS A 156 -1.50 -9.51 9.41
C HIS A 156 -0.95 -8.53 8.39
N VAL A 157 0.32 -8.70 8.02
CA VAL A 157 0.97 -7.96 6.94
C VAL A 157 1.29 -8.93 5.80
N MET A 158 0.76 -8.63 4.62
CA MET A 158 0.87 -9.44 3.42
C MET A 158 1.73 -8.74 2.37
N ILE A 159 2.52 -9.53 1.65
CA ILE A 159 3.29 -9.12 0.48
C ILE A 159 2.64 -9.79 -0.73
N CYS A 160 2.24 -8.99 -1.72
CA CYS A 160 1.86 -9.47 -3.04
C CYS A 160 3.04 -9.22 -3.98
N ARG A 161 3.63 -10.29 -4.50
CA ARG A 161 4.69 -10.20 -5.51
C ARG A 161 4.07 -10.40 -6.88
N SER A 162 4.40 -9.52 -7.81
CA SER A 162 4.05 -9.63 -9.21
C SER A 162 5.29 -9.52 -10.09
N MET A 163 5.48 -10.40 -11.08
CA MET A 163 6.65 -10.38 -11.98
C MET A 163 6.30 -10.94 -13.36
N SER A 164 7.17 -10.74 -14.36
CA SER A 164 6.99 -11.36 -15.68
C SER A 164 7.07 -12.91 -15.58
N PRO A 165 6.61 -13.65 -16.60
CA PRO A 165 6.76 -15.11 -16.62
C PRO A 165 8.21 -15.59 -16.52
N GLU A 166 9.16 -14.76 -16.99
CA GLU A 166 10.61 -14.99 -16.96
C GLU A 166 11.24 -14.58 -15.61
N GLY A 167 10.44 -14.08 -14.66
CA GLY A 167 10.91 -13.65 -13.34
C GLY A 167 11.52 -12.25 -13.30
N GLN A 168 11.32 -11.43 -14.34
CA GLN A 168 11.83 -10.06 -14.43
C GLN A 168 10.80 -9.02 -13.97
N ASN A 169 11.25 -7.77 -13.81
CA ASN A 169 10.41 -6.61 -13.47
C ASN A 169 9.53 -6.88 -12.25
N LEU A 170 10.17 -7.33 -11.17
CA LEU A 170 9.51 -7.68 -9.92
C LEU A 170 8.91 -6.42 -9.30
N ILE A 171 7.66 -6.54 -8.87
CA ILE A 171 6.89 -5.51 -8.18
C ILE A 171 6.33 -6.12 -6.89
N LEU A 172 6.35 -5.33 -5.83
CA LEU A 172 5.76 -5.68 -4.54
C LEU A 172 4.58 -4.75 -4.26
N GLY A 173 3.54 -5.30 -3.65
CA GLY A 173 2.50 -4.55 -2.97
C GLY A 173 2.37 -5.06 -1.54
N PHE A 174 2.10 -4.16 -0.60
CA PHE A 174 1.96 -4.48 0.81
C PHE A 174 0.53 -4.22 1.28
N GLY A 175 0.13 -4.92 2.35
CA GLY A 175 -1.20 -4.80 2.89
C GLY A 175 -1.29 -5.29 4.33
N ALA A 176 -1.70 -4.40 5.22
CA ALA A 176 -1.99 -4.71 6.62
C ALA A 176 -3.48 -4.65 6.96
N ALA A 177 -3.95 -5.65 7.70
CA ALA A 177 -5.27 -5.69 8.31
C ALA A 177 -5.33 -6.76 9.41
N ALA A 178 -6.24 -6.60 10.38
CA ALA A 178 -6.54 -7.67 11.34
C ALA A 178 -7.12 -8.93 10.70
N CYS A 179 -7.79 -8.82 9.56
CA CYS A 179 -8.24 -9.98 8.79
C CYS A 179 -7.22 -10.32 7.70
N PRO A 180 -6.69 -11.57 7.65
CA PRO A 180 -5.66 -11.94 6.68
C PRO A 180 -6.16 -11.84 5.22
N ALA A 181 -7.43 -12.14 4.96
CA ALA A 181 -8.02 -12.00 3.62
C ALA A 181 -8.12 -10.51 3.20
N ARG A 182 -8.37 -9.59 4.13
CA ARG A 182 -8.36 -8.15 3.84
C ARG A 182 -6.94 -7.64 3.58
N ALA A 183 -5.96 -8.10 4.35
CA ALA A 183 -4.54 -7.79 4.15
C ALA A 183 -4.06 -8.23 2.75
N ALA A 184 -4.40 -9.46 2.34
CA ALA A 184 -4.01 -10.00 1.03
C ALA A 184 -4.65 -9.22 -0.15
N ARG A 185 -5.91 -8.78 0.01
CA ARG A 185 -6.60 -7.92 -0.98
C ARG A 185 -5.99 -6.51 -1.04
N LYS A 186 -5.57 -5.95 0.09
CA LYS A 186 -4.84 -4.66 0.12
C LYS A 186 -3.51 -4.79 -0.63
N ALA A 187 -2.72 -5.82 -0.33
CA ALA A 187 -1.45 -6.08 -1.01
C ALA A 187 -1.60 -6.26 -2.52
N LEU A 188 -2.67 -6.93 -2.98
CA LEU A 188 -2.96 -7.05 -4.40
C LEU A 188 -3.28 -5.71 -5.05
N ARG A 189 -4.08 -4.87 -4.38
CA ARG A 189 -4.42 -3.53 -4.88
C ARG A 189 -3.19 -2.65 -5.00
N GLU A 190 -2.34 -2.65 -3.98
CA GLU A 190 -1.04 -1.96 -3.98
C GLU A 190 -0.20 -2.42 -5.17
N ALA A 191 -0.10 -3.74 -5.40
CA ALA A 191 0.65 -4.29 -6.53
C ALA A 191 0.09 -3.82 -7.88
N PHE A 192 -1.22 -3.62 -8.04
CA PHE A 192 -1.78 -3.04 -9.27
C PHE A 192 -1.40 -1.58 -9.47
N LEU A 193 -1.31 -0.78 -8.40
CA LEU A 193 -0.82 0.60 -8.49
C LEU A 193 0.66 0.63 -8.85
N MET A 194 1.47 -0.23 -8.22
CA MET A 194 2.90 -0.31 -8.52
C MET A 194 3.18 -0.87 -9.93
N GLU A 195 2.31 -1.73 -10.45
CA GLU A 195 2.33 -2.13 -11.85
C GLU A 195 2.18 -0.92 -12.79
N MET A 196 1.47 0.16 -12.42
CA MET A 196 1.37 1.38 -13.24
C MET A 196 2.71 2.10 -13.37
N ASN A 197 3.45 2.22 -12.26
CA ASN A 197 4.79 2.81 -12.28
C ASN A 197 5.72 2.04 -13.23
N LEU A 198 5.60 0.70 -13.25
CA LEU A 198 6.30 -0.13 -14.22
C LEU A 198 5.83 0.13 -15.66
N MET A 199 4.53 0.32 -15.91
CA MET A 199 4.04 0.64 -17.25
C MET A 199 4.64 1.94 -17.78
N GLU A 200 4.72 2.97 -16.94
CA GLU A 200 5.33 4.26 -17.30
C GLU A 200 6.82 4.11 -17.59
N LEU A 201 7.54 3.34 -16.77
CA LEU A 201 8.94 3.01 -17.01
C LEU A 201 9.13 2.28 -18.35
N LEU A 202 8.28 1.29 -18.66
CA LEU A 202 8.34 0.55 -19.93
C LEU A 202 8.05 1.44 -21.13
N ALA A 203 7.09 2.35 -21.02
CA ALA A 203 6.75 3.31 -22.07
C ALA A 203 7.88 4.31 -22.34
N ALA A 204 8.59 4.77 -21.28
CA ALA A 204 9.65 5.76 -21.40
C ALA A 204 10.97 5.22 -21.98
N ARG A 205 11.16 3.89 -22.05
CA ARG A 205 12.41 3.27 -22.56
C ARG A 205 12.79 3.69 -23.98
N ASN A 206 11.83 4.11 -24.80
CA ASN A 206 12.07 4.56 -26.18
C ASN A 206 12.27 6.08 -26.32
N SER A 207 12.05 6.86 -25.26
CA SER A 207 11.96 8.32 -25.32
C SER A 207 12.97 9.05 -24.42
N GLY A 208 13.78 8.29 -23.68
CA GLY A 208 14.64 8.80 -22.60
C GLY A 208 13.96 8.67 -21.24
N VAL A 209 14.69 8.17 -20.23
CA VAL A 209 14.18 7.96 -18.87
C VAL A 209 14.36 9.23 -18.07
N SER A 210 13.26 9.79 -17.55
CA SER A 210 13.30 10.92 -16.61
C SER A 210 13.82 10.49 -15.22
N ASP A 211 14.31 11.43 -14.42
CA ASP A 211 14.83 11.12 -13.07
C ASP A 211 13.84 10.36 -12.17
N PRO A 212 12.54 10.70 -12.10
CA PRO A 212 11.57 9.92 -11.32
C PRO A 212 11.46 8.45 -11.78
N LEU A 213 11.50 8.21 -13.09
CA LEU A 213 11.43 6.85 -13.63
C LEU A 213 12.74 6.07 -13.42
N ARG A 214 13.89 6.77 -13.32
CA ARG A 214 15.15 6.15 -12.93
C ARG A 214 15.09 5.58 -11.52
N VAL A 215 14.51 6.31 -10.56
CA VAL A 215 14.30 5.85 -9.17
C VAL A 215 13.43 4.59 -9.14
N VAL A 216 12.33 4.58 -9.91
CA VAL A 216 11.47 3.39 -10.06
C VAL A 216 12.24 2.19 -10.62
N GLY A 217 13.05 2.41 -11.67
CA GLY A 217 13.90 1.37 -12.26
C GLY A 217 14.93 0.78 -11.30
N GLU A 218 15.61 1.64 -10.54
CA GLU A 218 16.58 1.24 -9.51
C GLU A 218 15.92 0.44 -8.39
N LYS A 219 14.70 0.82 -7.99
CA LYS A 219 13.93 0.09 -7.00
C LYS A 219 13.53 -1.31 -7.50
N ILE A 220 13.00 -1.42 -8.71
CA ILE A 220 12.66 -2.70 -9.34
C ILE A 220 13.89 -3.61 -9.44
N ALA A 221 15.04 -3.05 -9.80
CA ALA A 221 16.30 -3.79 -9.83
C ALA A 221 16.69 -4.28 -8.42
N THR A 222 16.49 -3.46 -7.40
CA THR A 222 16.74 -3.83 -5.99
C THR A 222 15.82 -4.96 -5.54
N TYR A 223 14.54 -4.94 -5.90
CA TYR A 223 13.64 -6.07 -5.65
C TYR A 223 14.16 -7.35 -6.31
N GLY A 224 14.60 -7.29 -7.57
CA GLY A 224 15.17 -8.43 -8.28
C GLY A 224 16.39 -9.04 -7.58
N ARG A 225 17.23 -8.21 -6.95
CA ARG A 225 18.42 -8.67 -6.20
C ARG A 225 18.06 -9.27 -4.84
N ARG A 226 17.14 -8.67 -4.07
CA ARG A 226 16.88 -9.05 -2.68
C ARG A 226 15.78 -10.09 -2.49
N CYS A 227 14.71 -9.99 -3.28
CA CYS A 227 13.52 -10.83 -3.08
C CYS A 227 13.77 -12.35 -3.18
N PRO A 228 14.69 -12.87 -4.01
CA PRO A 228 14.98 -14.30 -4.01
C PRO A 228 15.36 -14.87 -2.64
N ALA A 229 16.06 -14.09 -1.80
CA ALA A 229 16.41 -14.50 -0.44
C ALA A 229 15.29 -14.23 0.57
N LEU A 230 14.52 -13.16 0.38
CA LEU A 230 13.50 -12.70 1.33
C LEU A 230 12.11 -13.34 1.12
N LEU A 231 11.86 -13.91 -0.05
CA LEU A 231 10.61 -14.59 -0.43
C LEU A 231 10.90 -16.06 -0.73
N PRO A 232 11.27 -16.85 0.28
CA PRO A 232 11.57 -18.26 0.07
C PRO A 232 10.34 -18.98 -0.51
N PRO A 233 10.54 -19.93 -1.43
CA PRO A 233 9.47 -20.80 -1.88
C PRO A 233 9.07 -21.74 -0.74
N GLY A 234 7.77 -21.80 -0.47
CA GLY A 234 7.14 -22.84 0.36
C GLY A 234 7.44 -22.83 1.87
N ALA A 235 6.36 -22.89 2.66
CA ALA A 235 6.17 -23.81 3.79
C ALA A 235 4.70 -23.73 4.23
N ASP A 236 4.17 -24.84 4.76
CA ASP A 236 2.80 -25.01 5.27
C ASP A 236 2.41 -23.89 6.24
N TRP A 237 1.70 -22.89 5.74
CA TRP A 237 0.88 -22.04 6.57
C TRP A 237 -0.58 -22.46 6.39
N ALA A 238 -1.11 -23.15 7.40
CA ALA A 238 -2.55 -23.25 7.58
C ALA A 238 -2.98 -22.05 8.43
N PRO A 239 -3.69 -21.06 7.87
CA PRO A 239 -4.40 -20.12 8.71
C PRO A 239 -5.36 -20.92 9.58
N SER A 240 -5.17 -20.86 10.89
CA SER A 240 -6.33 -20.99 11.74
C SER A 240 -7.21 -19.78 11.46
N TRP A 241 -8.51 -20.00 11.26
CA TRP A 241 -9.51 -18.94 11.16
C TRP A 241 -9.69 -18.20 12.50
N HIS A 242 -8.65 -18.15 13.33
CA HIS A 242 -8.69 -17.41 14.57
C HIS A 242 -8.98 -15.95 14.25
N GLU A 243 -9.86 -15.43 15.08
CA GLU A 243 -10.58 -14.17 14.91
C GLU A 243 -9.60 -13.05 14.57
N ALA A 244 -10.04 -12.15 13.69
CA ALA A 244 -9.27 -10.98 13.32
C ALA A 244 -8.72 -10.33 14.60
N ALA A 245 -7.40 -10.09 14.66
CA ALA A 245 -6.77 -9.46 15.82
C ALA A 245 -7.62 -8.26 16.26
N GLU A 246 -8.02 -8.21 17.52
CA GLU A 246 -8.82 -7.09 18.01
C GLU A 246 -7.98 -5.82 17.91
N ILE A 247 -8.35 -4.93 16.97
CA ILE A 247 -7.61 -3.69 16.77
C ILE A 247 -8.11 -2.69 17.80
N SER A 248 -7.29 -2.45 18.81
CA SER A 248 -7.46 -1.36 19.75
C SER A 248 -6.31 -0.36 19.61
N ILE A 249 -6.57 0.89 20.00
CA ILE A 249 -5.54 1.95 20.02
C ILE A 249 -4.39 1.57 20.97
N ASP A 250 -4.72 0.96 22.12
CA ASP A 250 -3.72 0.51 23.09
C ASP A 250 -2.93 -0.70 22.59
N GLY A 251 -3.57 -1.62 21.86
CA GLY A 251 -2.89 -2.71 21.18
C GLY A 251 -1.92 -2.21 20.11
N ALA A 252 -2.31 -1.17 19.35
CA ALA A 252 -1.46 -0.59 18.32
C ALA A 252 -0.16 -0.02 18.84
N ARG A 253 -0.14 0.59 20.04
CA ARG A 253 1.09 1.03 20.70
C ARG A 253 2.06 -0.14 20.87
N ASN A 254 1.58 -1.29 21.34
CA ASN A 254 2.43 -2.45 21.61
C ASN A 254 3.01 -3.12 20.35
N TRP A 255 2.40 -2.95 19.16
CA TRP A 255 2.84 -3.62 17.94
C TRP A 255 4.25 -3.22 17.48
N PHE A 256 4.67 -2.01 17.81
CA PHE A 256 5.95 -1.44 17.38
C PHE A 256 7.11 -1.79 18.32
N GLY A 257 6.82 -2.42 19.46
CA GLY A 257 7.81 -2.64 20.53
C GLY A 257 8.22 -1.34 21.25
N GLY A 258 7.41 -0.29 21.18
CA GLY A 258 7.68 1.04 21.73
C GLY A 258 6.43 1.93 21.69
N GLU A 259 6.58 3.23 21.98
CA GLU A 259 5.46 4.17 21.90
C GLU A 259 5.08 4.49 20.45
N ALA A 260 3.84 4.93 20.23
CA ALA A 260 3.39 5.48 18.96
C ALA A 260 2.55 6.73 19.19
N GLU A 261 2.84 7.80 18.45
CA GLU A 261 2.02 9.00 18.39
C GLU A 261 0.87 8.76 17.41
N LEU A 262 -0.36 9.05 17.84
CA LEU A 262 -1.55 9.03 17.00
C LEU A 262 -2.20 10.41 17.08
N ARG A 263 -2.32 11.10 15.95
CA ARG A 263 -2.74 12.50 15.90
C ARG A 263 -3.70 12.77 14.77
N ASP A 264 -4.73 13.58 15.06
CA ASP A 264 -5.59 14.17 14.04
C ASP A 264 -4.81 15.26 13.29
N ILE A 265 -4.74 15.13 11.97
CA ILE A 265 -4.09 16.12 11.09
C ILE A 265 -5.08 16.64 10.04
N THR A 266 -6.38 16.51 10.31
CA THR A 266 -7.42 17.03 9.42
C THR A 266 -7.21 18.54 9.22
N PRO A 267 -7.06 19.00 7.97
CA PRO A 267 -7.01 20.42 7.63
C PRO A 267 -8.17 21.20 8.25
N GLN A 268 -7.95 22.49 8.52
CA GLN A 268 -9.02 23.34 9.03
C GLN A 268 -10.15 23.43 8.00
N GLY A 269 -11.32 22.88 8.33
CA GLY A 269 -12.42 22.76 7.36
C GLY A 269 -12.07 21.80 6.22
N GLY A 270 -11.38 20.69 6.52
CA GLY A 270 -11.20 19.57 5.60
C GLY A 270 -12.45 18.68 5.55
N PRO A 271 -12.80 18.11 4.37
CA PRO A 271 -14.08 17.42 4.17
C PRO A 271 -14.14 16.03 4.79
N ILE A 272 -12.99 15.41 5.09
CA ILE A 272 -12.90 14.09 5.72
C ILE A 272 -11.77 14.06 6.74
N ASN A 273 -11.94 13.25 7.79
CA ASN A 273 -10.95 13.15 8.87
C ASN A 273 -9.68 12.48 8.34
N VAL A 274 -8.53 13.02 8.71
CA VAL A 274 -7.21 12.48 8.37
C VAL A 274 -6.40 12.29 9.63
N TRP A 275 -5.89 11.08 9.84
CA TRP A 275 -5.09 10.73 11.00
C TRP A 275 -3.71 10.26 10.60
N ILE A 276 -2.72 10.58 11.42
CA ILE A 276 -1.35 10.10 11.30
C ILE A 276 -0.98 9.25 12.51
N CYS A 277 -0.32 8.12 12.27
CA CYS A 277 0.31 7.28 13.27
C CYS A 277 1.82 7.25 13.02
N ARG A 278 2.60 7.65 14.01
CA ARG A 278 4.07 7.68 13.98
C ARG A 278 4.63 6.80 15.10
N PRO A 279 5.22 5.64 14.77
CA PRO A 279 5.97 4.83 15.73
C PRO A 279 7.21 5.58 16.24
N ILE A 280 7.48 5.50 17.54
CA ILE A 280 8.69 6.02 18.17
C ILE A 280 9.65 4.84 18.34
N LEU A 281 10.48 4.64 17.33
CA LEU A 281 11.40 3.52 17.24
C LEU A 281 12.75 3.91 17.86
N ALA A 282 13.34 3.02 18.65
CA ALA A 282 14.77 3.13 18.95
C ALA A 282 15.54 3.02 17.62
N HIS A 283 16.58 3.84 17.43
CA HIS A 283 17.35 3.97 16.19
C HIS A 283 17.34 2.69 15.31
N HIS A 284 16.76 2.80 14.12
CA HIS A 284 16.91 1.77 13.10
C HIS A 284 18.21 2.05 12.34
N ASP A 285 19.18 1.16 12.48
CA ASP A 285 20.37 1.17 11.64
C ASP A 285 19.98 0.74 10.22
N ASP A 286 19.76 1.74 9.37
CA ASP A 286 19.57 1.54 7.95
C ASP A 286 20.94 1.45 7.28
N ASP A 287 21.25 0.28 6.73
CA ASP A 287 22.33 0.18 5.75
C ASP A 287 21.92 0.96 4.49
N ALA A 288 22.59 2.08 4.23
CA ALA A 288 22.35 2.94 3.07
C ALA A 288 22.42 2.17 1.73
N GLY A 289 23.14 1.04 1.67
CA GLY A 289 23.22 0.18 0.49
C GLY A 289 21.97 -0.69 0.27
N THR A 290 21.13 -0.86 1.29
CA THR A 290 19.93 -1.72 1.24
C THR A 290 18.70 -0.99 0.68
N GLY A 291 18.59 0.32 0.92
CA GLY A 291 17.44 1.15 0.53
C GLY A 291 16.11 0.72 1.18
N LEU A 292 15.00 1.40 0.84
CA LEU A 292 13.68 1.12 1.41
C LEU A 292 12.84 0.11 0.60
N PRO A 293 11.89 -0.62 1.21
CA PRO A 293 11.04 -1.60 0.53
C PRO A 293 9.88 -1.01 -0.29
N TYR A 294 9.67 0.30 -0.27
CA TYR A 294 8.58 0.98 -0.99
C TYR A 294 9.05 1.57 -2.33
N LEU A 295 8.13 1.61 -3.29
CA LEU A 295 8.31 2.16 -4.64
C LEU A 295 7.84 3.61 -4.71
#